data_AF-A0A455T864-F1
#
_entry.id   AF-A0A455T864-F1
#
_cell.length_a   1.000
_cell.length_b   1.000
_cell.length_c   1.000
_cell.angle_alpha   90.00
_cell.angle_beta   90.00
_cell.angle_gamma   90.00
#
_symmetry.space_group_name_H-M   'P 1'
#
loop_
_entity.id
_entity.type
_entity.pdbx_description
1 polymer ?
#
loop_
_entity_poly.entity_id
_entity_poly.type
_entity_poly.pdbx_seq_one_letter_code
_entity_poly.pdbx_strand_id
1 'polypeptide(L)'
;MTHHLLKLTQTIEVLPSRAIQRRRGVEQPTLPGLEPEPTKKEQRPIHSNRQLAEVLASVADLLELQHGNPYRIQAYRNAARAILALREPIAELAARGEPLPIEGLGRRMQAHIRELLQRGTLTFSYDLLPQGLPAGARRLLAIAHIGPRTALRLYEELGIDSAEKLWQAASEQRLQRLPGFGPRSELRLKQAAAQALQQQEPDQPVSLGGAA
;
A
#
# COMPACT_ATOMS: atom_id res chain seq x y z
N MET A 1 -12.67 26.16 0.66
CA MET A 1 -11.33 25.85 1.21
C MET A 1 -10.87 24.51 0.65
N THR A 2 -9.78 24.58 -0.11
CA THR A 2 -9.20 23.51 -0.93
C THR A 2 -8.75 22.31 -0.08
N HIS A 3 -9.46 21.19 -0.21
CA HIS A 3 -9.07 19.93 0.42
C HIS A 3 -7.86 19.34 -0.31
N HIS A 4 -6.66 19.54 0.25
CA HIS A 4 -5.49 18.79 -0.16
C HIS A 4 -5.61 17.36 0.35
N LEU A 5 -6.11 16.47 -0.51
CA LEU A 5 -5.95 15.04 -0.38
C LEU A 5 -4.43 14.74 -0.39
N LEU A 6 -3.78 14.74 0.78
CA LEU A 6 -2.40 14.27 0.93
C LEU A 6 -2.43 12.74 0.76
N LYS A 7 -2.53 12.30 -0.50
CA LYS A 7 -1.98 11.02 -0.90
C LYS A 7 -0.49 11.13 -0.58
N LEU A 8 -0.07 10.59 0.56
CA LEU A 8 1.33 10.39 0.89
C LEU A 8 1.90 9.38 -0.14
N THR A 9 2.17 9.85 -1.34
CA THR A 9 2.90 9.16 -2.38
C THR A 9 4.36 9.41 -2.10
N GLN A 10 5.02 8.46 -1.45
CA GLN A 10 6.47 8.45 -1.43
C GLN A 10 6.94 7.67 -2.66
N THR A 11 7.64 8.36 -3.54
CA THR A 11 8.41 7.72 -4.60
C THR A 11 9.69 7.22 -3.95
N ILE A 12 9.83 5.89 -3.85
CA ILE A 12 11.08 5.29 -3.39
C ILE A 12 11.88 4.96 -4.65
N GLU A 13 12.96 5.70 -4.87
CA GLU A 13 13.97 5.33 -5.85
C GLU A 13 14.75 4.13 -5.30
N VAL A 14 14.40 2.93 -5.75
CA VAL A 14 15.12 1.72 -5.32
C VAL A 14 16.34 1.54 -6.22
N LEU A 15 17.48 2.08 -5.78
CA LEU A 15 18.76 1.85 -6.44
C LEU A 15 19.20 0.40 -6.22
N PRO A 16 19.62 -0.35 -7.26
CA PRO A 16 20.11 -1.71 -7.07
C PRO A 16 21.35 -1.71 -6.16
N SER A 17 21.35 -2.61 -5.18
CA SER A 17 22.45 -2.78 -4.24
C SER A 17 23.76 -3.03 -4.98
N ARG A 18 24.76 -2.16 -4.74
CA ARG A 18 26.16 -2.34 -5.16
C ARG A 18 26.77 -3.54 -4.43
N ALA A 19 26.38 -4.76 -4.78
CA ALA A 19 27.07 -5.94 -4.31
C ALA A 19 28.25 -6.23 -5.23
N ILE A 20 29.44 -5.96 -4.70
CA ILE A 20 30.74 -6.54 -5.08
C ILE A 20 31.50 -5.78 -6.18
N GLN A 21 32.20 -4.74 -5.74
CA GLN A 21 33.50 -4.36 -6.30
C GLN A 21 34.48 -5.53 -6.07
N ARG A 22 34.50 -6.54 -6.96
CA ARG A 22 35.66 -7.44 -7.05
C ARG A 22 36.77 -6.65 -7.72
N ARG A 23 37.74 -6.26 -6.91
CA ARG A 23 39.04 -5.75 -7.37
C ARG A 23 39.62 -6.70 -8.43
N ARG A 24 39.67 -6.22 -9.67
CA ARG A 24 40.72 -6.53 -10.65
C ARG A 24 40.64 -5.52 -11.80
N GLY A 25 40.87 -4.25 -11.47
CA GLY A 25 41.29 -3.27 -12.46
C GLY A 25 42.80 -3.34 -12.55
N VAL A 26 43.31 -3.89 -13.65
CA VAL A 26 44.69 -3.60 -14.09
C VAL A 26 44.71 -2.09 -14.34
N GLU A 27 45.47 -1.35 -13.55
CA GLU A 27 45.74 0.05 -13.81
C GLU A 27 46.51 0.13 -15.13
N GLN A 28 45.82 0.46 -16.22
CA GLN A 28 46.51 0.97 -17.40
C GLN A 28 46.81 2.45 -17.12
N PRO A 29 48.06 2.92 -17.30
CA PRO A 29 48.36 4.33 -17.24
C PRO A 29 47.80 4.99 -18.51
N THR A 30 46.62 5.62 -18.41
CA THR A 30 46.04 6.36 -19.52
C THR A 30 46.78 7.70 -19.68
N LEU A 31 47.15 8.01 -20.93
CA LEU A 31 47.84 9.23 -21.36
C LEU A 31 47.07 10.52 -20.98
N PRO A 32 47.75 11.66 -20.74
CA PRO A 32 47.12 12.93 -20.42
C PRO A 32 46.40 13.51 -21.65
N GLY A 33 45.13 13.90 -21.54
CA GLY A 33 44.44 14.67 -22.59
C GLY A 33 43.04 14.23 -23.02
N LEU A 34 42.30 13.48 -22.19
CA LEU A 34 40.83 13.45 -22.29
C LEU A 34 40.26 13.74 -20.90
N GLU A 35 39.61 14.89 -20.78
CA GLU A 35 38.92 15.27 -19.56
C GLU A 35 37.75 14.31 -19.29
N PRO A 36 37.41 14.06 -18.00
CA PRO A 36 36.23 13.28 -17.67
C PRO A 36 34.97 14.11 -17.95
N GLU A 37 34.28 13.81 -19.05
CA GLU A 37 32.91 14.26 -19.27
C GLU A 37 32.00 13.73 -18.13
N PRO A 38 31.30 14.58 -17.37
CA PRO A 38 30.44 14.16 -16.27
C PRO A 38 29.11 13.65 -16.82
N THR A 39 29.06 12.41 -17.31
CA THR A 39 27.83 11.82 -17.84
C THR A 39 27.08 11.04 -16.75
N LYS A 40 26.09 11.73 -16.17
CA LYS A 40 24.75 11.24 -15.82
C LYS A 40 24.67 9.80 -15.27
N LYS A 41 24.40 9.66 -13.96
CA LYS A 41 23.97 8.39 -13.33
C LYS A 41 22.63 7.96 -13.95
N GLU A 42 22.68 7.35 -15.13
CA GLU A 42 21.51 6.91 -15.87
C GLU A 42 20.88 5.68 -15.20
N GLN A 43 19.59 5.82 -14.96
CA GLN A 43 18.62 4.81 -14.57
C GLN A 43 18.83 3.56 -15.44
N ARG A 44 19.52 2.53 -14.91
CA ARG A 44 19.65 1.25 -15.60
C ARG A 44 18.39 0.43 -15.31
N PRO A 45 17.60 0.05 -16.33
CA PRO A 45 16.42 -0.79 -16.14
C PRO A 45 16.81 -2.09 -15.42
N ILE A 46 15.90 -2.66 -14.65
CA ILE A 46 16.14 -3.95 -13.99
C ILE A 46 16.06 -5.04 -15.06
N HIS A 47 17.21 -5.62 -15.41
CA HIS A 47 17.31 -6.57 -16.52
C HIS A 47 17.31 -8.04 -16.09
N SER A 48 17.51 -8.33 -14.80
CA SER A 48 17.58 -9.72 -14.32
C SER A 48 16.57 -10.04 -13.22
N ASN A 49 16.10 -11.29 -13.19
CA ASN A 49 15.21 -11.81 -12.14
C ASN A 49 15.82 -11.62 -10.75
N ARG A 50 17.13 -11.83 -10.63
CA ARG A 50 17.87 -11.65 -9.38
C ARG A 50 17.81 -10.21 -8.87
N GLN A 51 18.11 -9.23 -9.73
CA GLN A 51 18.05 -7.82 -9.35
C GLN A 51 16.63 -7.42 -8.95
N LEU A 52 15.61 -7.87 -9.69
CA LEU A 52 14.22 -7.56 -9.35
C LEU A 52 13.83 -8.17 -8.00
N ALA A 53 14.25 -9.41 -7.73
CA ALA A 53 13.98 -10.05 -6.46
C ALA A 53 14.68 -9.37 -5.28
N GLU A 54 15.93 -8.93 -5.45
CA GLU A 54 16.66 -8.15 -4.45
C GLU A 54 15.96 -6.82 -4.15
N VAL A 55 15.46 -6.14 -5.19
CA VAL A 55 14.65 -4.91 -5.05
C VAL A 55 13.35 -5.19 -4.28
N LEU A 56 12.60 -6.23 -4.66
CA LEU A 56 11.35 -6.58 -3.98
C LEU A 56 11.57 -7.03 -2.53
N ALA A 57 12.67 -7.71 -2.25
CA ALA A 57 13.06 -8.08 -0.89
C ALA A 57 13.38 -6.83 -0.05
N SER A 58 14.17 -5.89 -0.62
CA SER A 58 14.51 -4.61 0.02
C SER A 58 13.26 -3.77 0.31
N VAL A 59 12.28 -3.80 -0.59
CA VAL A 59 10.96 -3.17 -0.36
C VAL A 59 10.24 -3.80 0.82
N ALA A 60 10.27 -5.12 0.96
CA ALA A 60 9.67 -5.78 2.12
C ALA A 60 10.37 -5.39 3.43
N ASP A 61 11.71 -5.32 3.43
CA ASP A 61 12.50 -4.84 4.58
C ASP A 61 12.11 -3.41 4.98
N LEU A 62 11.98 -2.50 4.00
CA LEU A 62 11.55 -1.13 4.24
C LEU A 62 10.13 -1.05 4.83
N LEU A 63 9.19 -1.83 4.28
CA LEU A 63 7.83 -1.89 4.81
C LEU A 63 7.81 -2.44 6.25
N GLU A 64 8.66 -3.41 6.55
CA GLU A 64 8.80 -4.00 7.89
C GLU A 64 9.35 -2.99 8.90
N LEU A 65 10.42 -2.26 8.54
CA LEU A 65 10.97 -1.18 9.36
C LEU A 65 9.96 -0.07 9.66
N GLN A 66 9.07 0.20 8.70
CA GLN A 66 8.01 1.21 8.83
C GLN A 66 6.75 0.67 9.52
N HIS A 67 6.81 -0.54 10.09
CA HIS A 67 5.68 -1.24 10.71
C HIS A 67 4.47 -1.36 9.77
N GLY A 68 4.72 -1.38 8.46
CA GLY A 68 3.72 -1.45 7.41
C GLY A 68 2.84 -2.70 7.48
N ASN A 69 1.83 -2.77 6.61
CA ASN A 69 0.87 -3.88 6.64
C ASN A 69 1.57 -5.25 6.46
N PRO A 70 1.39 -6.22 7.38
CA PRO A 70 2.07 -7.52 7.35
C PRO A 70 1.74 -8.34 6.10
N TYR A 71 0.51 -8.25 5.59
CA TYR A 71 0.12 -8.91 4.33
C TYR A 71 0.89 -8.36 3.13
N ARG A 72 1.19 -7.05 3.11
CA ARG A 72 1.99 -6.44 2.03
C ARG A 72 3.44 -6.86 2.14
N ILE A 73 4.00 -6.82 3.34
CA ILE A 73 5.37 -7.32 3.59
C ILE A 73 5.48 -8.74 3.04
N GLN A 74 4.56 -9.63 3.42
CA GLN A 74 4.56 -11.01 2.95
C GLN A 74 4.37 -11.12 1.43
N ALA A 75 3.51 -10.29 0.83
CA ALA A 75 3.32 -10.28 -0.62
C ALA A 75 4.60 -9.92 -1.38
N TYR A 76 5.37 -8.93 -0.92
CA TYR A 76 6.66 -8.58 -1.53
C TYR A 76 7.72 -9.67 -1.35
N ARG A 77 7.78 -10.31 -0.16
CA ARG A 77 8.66 -11.46 0.08
C ARG A 77 8.33 -12.63 -0.84
N ASN A 78 7.05 -12.95 -0.98
CA ASN A 78 6.57 -14.02 -1.86
C ASN A 78 6.90 -13.71 -3.32
N ALA A 79 6.67 -12.45 -3.76
CA ALA A 79 7.02 -12.02 -5.12
C ALA A 79 8.52 -12.17 -5.40
N ALA A 80 9.38 -11.75 -4.47
CA ALA A 80 10.83 -11.90 -4.61
C ALA A 80 11.24 -13.38 -4.79
N ARG A 81 10.71 -14.28 -3.95
CA ARG A 81 10.98 -15.74 -4.06
C ARG A 81 10.49 -16.31 -5.37
N ALA A 82 9.28 -15.95 -5.77
CA ALA A 82 8.68 -16.48 -6.99
C ALA A 82 9.43 -16.02 -8.24
N ILE A 83 9.89 -14.77 -8.27
CA ILE A 83 10.70 -14.24 -9.38
C ILE A 83 12.06 -14.93 -9.47
N LEU A 84 12.71 -15.24 -8.35
CA LEU A 84 13.96 -16.02 -8.34
C LEU A 84 13.78 -17.43 -8.90
N ALA A 85 12.59 -18.02 -8.73
CA ALA A 85 12.28 -19.37 -9.21
C ALA A 85 11.91 -19.42 -10.71
N LEU A 86 11.70 -18.28 -11.36
CA LEU A 86 11.39 -18.24 -12.79
C LEU A 86 12.61 -18.66 -13.62
N ARG A 87 12.39 -19.63 -14.52
CA ARG A 87 13.40 -20.10 -15.49
C ARG A 87 13.64 -19.07 -16.60
N GLU A 88 12.59 -18.35 -16.99
CA GLU A 88 12.63 -17.33 -18.02
C GLU A 88 12.84 -15.92 -17.42
N PRO A 89 13.57 -15.02 -18.09
CA PRO A 89 13.68 -13.64 -17.66
C PRO A 89 12.33 -12.93 -17.64
N ILE A 90 11.95 -12.40 -16.48
CA ILE A 90 10.70 -11.68 -16.31
C ILE A 90 10.62 -10.39 -17.13
N ALA A 91 11.77 -9.79 -17.43
CA ALA A 91 11.85 -8.62 -18.31
C ALA A 91 11.39 -8.95 -19.73
N GLU A 92 11.69 -10.14 -20.24
CA GLU A 92 11.27 -10.60 -21.57
C GLU A 92 9.77 -10.91 -21.59
N LEU A 93 9.28 -11.63 -20.57
CA LEU A 93 7.84 -11.87 -20.37
C LEU A 93 7.03 -10.56 -20.33
N ALA A 94 7.54 -9.56 -19.61
CA ALA A 94 6.91 -8.26 -19.53
C ALA A 94 6.95 -7.49 -20.86
N ALA A 95 8.05 -7.59 -21.62
CA ALA A 95 8.20 -6.94 -22.93
C ALA A 95 7.22 -7.51 -23.97
N ARG A 96 6.90 -8.81 -23.89
CA ARG A 96 5.88 -9.45 -24.75
C ARG A 96 4.43 -9.09 -24.37
N GLY A 97 4.23 -8.32 -23.30
CA GLY A 97 2.90 -7.94 -22.80
C GLY A 97 2.12 -9.10 -22.17
N GLU A 98 2.78 -10.24 -21.96
CA GLU A 98 2.16 -11.44 -21.43
C GLU A 98 1.80 -11.26 -19.94
N PRO A 99 0.78 -11.98 -19.45
CA PRO A 99 0.53 -12.08 -18.03
C PRO A 99 1.74 -12.75 -17.36
N LEU A 100 2.22 -12.16 -16.27
CA LEU A 100 3.35 -12.73 -15.52
C LEU A 100 2.90 -14.07 -14.92
N PRO A 101 3.61 -15.19 -15.20
CA PRO A 101 3.20 -16.54 -14.79
C PRO A 101 3.57 -16.79 -13.33
N ILE A 102 3.16 -15.89 -12.44
CA ILE A 102 3.50 -15.93 -11.02
C ILE A 102 2.23 -16.18 -10.21
N GLU A 103 2.09 -17.43 -9.78
CA GLU A 103 0.98 -17.88 -8.96
C GLU A 103 0.95 -17.14 -7.62
N GLY A 104 -0.24 -16.74 -7.17
CA GLY A 104 -0.42 -16.01 -5.92
C GLY A 104 -0.12 -14.50 -5.97
N LEU A 105 0.34 -13.95 -7.11
CA LEU A 105 0.50 -12.50 -7.26
C LEU A 105 -0.77 -11.84 -7.81
N GLY A 106 -1.41 -11.01 -6.98
CA GLY A 106 -2.56 -10.21 -7.40
C GLY A 106 -2.20 -9.13 -8.44
N ARG A 107 -3.23 -8.62 -9.15
CA ARG A 107 -3.09 -7.61 -10.22
C ARG A 107 -2.24 -6.40 -9.84
N ARG A 108 -2.35 -5.93 -8.59
CA ARG A 108 -1.58 -4.79 -8.08
C ARG A 108 -0.08 -5.08 -8.03
N MET A 109 0.31 -6.28 -7.58
CA MET A 109 1.72 -6.66 -7.54
C MET A 109 2.30 -6.82 -8.95
N GLN A 110 1.52 -7.36 -9.88
CA GLN A 110 1.94 -7.45 -11.29
C GLN A 110 2.16 -6.06 -11.90
N ALA A 111 1.30 -5.08 -11.58
CA ALA A 111 1.48 -3.70 -12.02
C ALA A 111 2.76 -3.08 -11.42
N HIS A 112 3.01 -3.30 -10.14
CA HIS A 112 4.23 -2.86 -9.45
C HIS A 112 5.51 -3.45 -10.07
N ILE A 113 5.49 -4.75 -10.42
CA ILE A 113 6.62 -5.39 -11.11
C ILE A 113 6.86 -4.74 -12.47
N ARG A 114 5.81 -4.47 -13.25
CA ARG A 114 5.93 -3.78 -14.53
C ARG A 114 6.48 -2.36 -14.38
N GLU A 115 6.04 -1.62 -13.37
CA GLU A 115 6.57 -0.28 -13.06
C GLU A 115 8.06 -0.33 -12.75
N LEU A 116 8.48 -1.28 -11.92
CA LEU A 116 9.89 -1.50 -11.59
C LEU A 116 10.73 -1.87 -12.81
N LEU A 117 10.23 -2.73 -13.69
CA LEU A 117 10.92 -3.13 -14.93
C LEU A 117 11.06 -1.97 -15.92
N GLN A 118 10.03 -1.11 -16.03
CA GLN A 118 10.01 -0.01 -16.99
C GLN A 118 10.75 1.24 -16.50
N ARG A 119 10.59 1.59 -15.22
CA ARG A 119 11.03 2.88 -14.67
C ARG A 119 12.15 2.76 -13.64
N GLY A 120 12.37 1.57 -13.08
CA GLY A 120 13.29 1.37 -11.96
C GLY A 120 12.82 1.97 -10.63
N THR A 121 11.70 2.69 -10.62
CA THR A 121 11.10 3.32 -9.44
C THR A 121 9.77 2.64 -9.11
N LEU A 122 9.40 2.61 -7.83
CA LEU A 122 8.08 2.14 -7.42
C LEU A 122 7.38 3.20 -6.58
N THR A 123 6.15 3.53 -6.97
CA THR A 123 5.32 4.47 -6.23
C THR A 123 4.49 3.74 -5.20
N PHE A 124 4.76 3.98 -3.91
CA PHE A 124 3.96 3.39 -2.84
C PHE A 124 2.76 4.29 -2.54
N SER A 125 1.59 3.66 -2.41
CA SER A 125 0.52 4.21 -1.58
C SER A 125 0.62 3.55 -0.22
N TYR A 126 0.90 4.31 0.84
CA TYR A 126 0.85 3.79 2.21
C TYR A 126 -0.56 3.30 2.54
N ASP A 127 -0.63 2.14 3.20
CA ASP A 127 -1.83 1.81 3.99
C ASP A 127 -1.59 2.36 5.38
N LEU A 128 -2.50 3.22 5.85
CA LEU A 128 -2.40 3.76 7.20
C LEU A 128 -2.42 2.63 8.22
N LEU A 129 -1.56 2.72 9.22
CA LEU A 129 -1.61 1.82 10.36
C LEU A 129 -2.70 2.29 11.33
N PRO A 130 -3.45 1.35 11.96
CA PRO A 130 -4.43 1.71 12.98
C PRO A 130 -3.88 2.64 14.07
N GLN A 131 -2.61 2.46 14.43
CA GLN A 131 -1.95 3.26 15.48
C GLN A 131 -1.69 4.71 15.08
N GLY A 132 -1.59 5.01 13.78
CA GLY A 132 -1.40 6.37 13.27
C GLY A 132 -2.71 7.16 13.10
N LEU A 133 -3.87 6.55 13.38
CA LEU A 133 -5.17 7.21 13.21
C LEU A 133 -5.55 8.07 14.41
N PRO A 134 -6.23 9.22 14.20
CA PRO A 134 -6.95 9.94 15.25
C PRO A 134 -7.89 9.02 16.03
N ALA A 135 -8.14 9.32 17.30
CA ALA A 135 -8.98 8.46 18.16
C ALA A 135 -10.39 8.23 17.57
N GLY A 136 -11.01 9.27 16.99
CA GLY A 136 -12.30 9.17 16.31
C GLY A 136 -12.28 8.23 15.11
N ALA A 137 -11.30 8.39 14.21
CA ALA A 137 -11.10 7.47 13.08
C ALA A 137 -10.83 6.04 13.56
N ARG A 138 -10.08 5.86 14.64
CA ARG A 138 -9.75 4.53 15.19
C ARG A 138 -10.99 3.78 15.68
N ARG A 139 -11.98 4.47 16.25
CA ARG A 139 -13.27 3.86 16.67
C ARG A 139 -14.01 3.25 15.49
N LEU A 140 -13.92 3.86 14.31
CA LEU A 140 -14.56 3.34 13.11
C LEU A 140 -13.97 2.00 12.63
N LEU A 141 -12.75 1.65 13.04
CA LEU A 141 -12.14 0.35 12.69
C LEU A 141 -12.87 -0.85 13.31
N ALA A 142 -13.65 -0.63 14.37
CA ALA A 142 -14.48 -1.69 14.95
C ALA A 142 -15.67 -2.06 14.05
N ILE A 143 -16.03 -1.19 13.09
CA ILE A 143 -17.15 -1.42 12.19
C ILE A 143 -16.68 -2.24 11.00
N ALA A 144 -17.46 -3.28 10.66
CA ALA A 144 -17.14 -4.15 9.53
C ALA A 144 -16.96 -3.35 8.23
N HIS A 145 -16.02 -3.81 7.39
CA HIS A 145 -15.68 -3.20 6.10
C HIS A 145 -14.99 -1.83 6.16
N ILE A 146 -14.66 -1.31 7.36
CA ILE A 146 -13.90 -0.08 7.52
C ILE A 146 -12.43 -0.39 7.82
N GLY A 147 -11.58 -0.22 6.82
CA GLY A 147 -10.12 -0.24 7.00
C GLY A 147 -9.55 1.13 7.38
N PRO A 148 -8.28 1.21 7.81
CA PRO A 148 -7.62 2.45 8.25
C PRO A 148 -7.74 3.63 7.30
N ARG A 149 -7.57 3.38 6.00
CA ARG A 149 -7.72 4.41 4.97
C ARG A 149 -9.15 4.93 4.88
N THR A 150 -10.12 4.04 4.95
CA THR A 150 -11.54 4.41 4.93
C THR A 150 -11.90 5.18 6.18
N ALA A 151 -11.49 4.70 7.36
CA ALA A 151 -11.68 5.38 8.64
C ALA A 151 -11.13 6.81 8.64
N LEU A 152 -9.90 7.01 8.16
CA LEU A 152 -9.32 8.35 8.08
C LEU A 152 -10.13 9.26 7.16
N ARG A 153 -10.50 8.78 5.97
CA ARG A 153 -11.28 9.57 5.00
C ARG A 153 -12.65 9.96 5.54
N LEU A 154 -13.34 9.03 6.21
CA LEU A 154 -14.63 9.30 6.86
C LEU A 154 -14.50 10.38 7.95
N TYR A 155 -13.41 10.33 8.71
CA TYR A 155 -13.11 11.31 9.75
C TYR A 155 -12.74 12.68 9.18
N GLU A 156 -11.80 12.76 8.25
CA GLU A 156 -11.29 14.02 7.70
C GLU A 156 -12.27 14.70 6.73
N GLU A 157 -12.89 13.94 5.83
CA GLU A 157 -13.72 14.51 4.76
C GLU A 157 -15.17 14.72 5.20
N LEU A 158 -15.68 13.91 6.15
CA LEU A 158 -17.08 13.96 6.60
C LEU A 158 -17.26 14.21 8.09
N GLY A 159 -16.19 14.26 8.90
CA GLY A 159 -16.29 14.47 10.34
C GLY A 159 -16.92 13.29 11.10
N ILE A 160 -16.89 12.09 10.51
CA ILE A 160 -17.50 10.90 11.10
C ILE A 160 -16.50 10.25 12.06
N ASP A 161 -16.89 10.08 13.32
CA ASP A 161 -16.05 9.53 14.40
C ASP A 161 -16.76 8.44 15.22
N SER A 162 -17.99 8.07 14.85
CA SER A 162 -18.82 7.10 15.56
C SER A 162 -19.73 6.31 14.60
N ALA A 163 -20.28 5.19 15.08
CA ALA A 163 -21.19 4.34 14.31
C ALA A 163 -22.52 5.07 14.01
N GLU A 164 -23.00 5.89 14.96
CA GLU A 164 -24.22 6.70 14.82
C GLU A 164 -24.07 7.70 13.68
N LYS A 165 -22.97 8.46 13.69
CA LYS A 165 -22.68 9.45 12.63
C LYS A 165 -22.49 8.78 11.28
N LEU A 166 -21.89 7.59 11.26
CA LEU A 166 -21.74 6.82 10.02
C LEU A 166 -23.10 6.38 9.47
N TRP A 167 -23.97 5.85 10.32
CA TRP A 167 -25.32 5.43 9.92
C TRP A 167 -26.16 6.61 9.43
N GLN A 168 -26.08 7.76 10.10
CA GLN A 168 -26.77 8.97 9.69
C GLN A 168 -26.25 9.49 8.35
N ALA A 169 -24.93 9.62 8.19
CA ALA A 169 -24.31 10.07 6.95
C ALA A 169 -24.64 9.13 5.77
N ALA A 170 -24.72 7.82 6.01
CA ALA A 170 -25.14 6.85 5.00
C ALA A 170 -26.64 6.97 4.66
N SER A 171 -27.48 7.33 5.63
CA SER A 171 -28.92 7.54 5.41
C SER A 171 -29.21 8.81 4.61
N GLU A 172 -28.38 9.84 4.78
CA GLU A 172 -28.43 11.09 4.03
C GLU A 172 -27.69 11.03 2.67
N GLN A 173 -27.24 9.84 2.26
CA GLN A 173 -26.46 9.62 1.02
C GLN A 173 -25.18 10.48 0.93
N ARG A 174 -24.64 10.90 2.08
CA ARG A 174 -23.45 11.76 2.13
C ARG A 174 -22.17 11.01 1.81
N LEU A 175 -22.13 9.69 2.00
CA LEU A 175 -20.94 8.89 1.69
C LEU A 175 -20.68 8.87 0.18
N GLN A 176 -21.73 8.91 -0.64
CA GLN A 176 -21.61 8.98 -2.11
C GLN A 176 -20.90 10.23 -2.65
N ARG A 177 -20.77 11.29 -1.84
CA ARG A 177 -20.02 12.49 -2.21
C ARG A 177 -18.51 12.23 -2.25
N LEU A 178 -18.04 11.15 -1.61
CA LEU A 178 -16.63 10.79 -1.57
C LEU A 178 -16.24 9.90 -2.76
N PRO A 179 -15.16 10.20 -3.50
CA PRO A 179 -14.72 9.34 -4.60
C PRO A 179 -14.36 7.94 -4.08
N GLY A 180 -14.93 6.92 -4.73
CA GLY A 180 -14.77 5.50 -4.36
C GLY A 180 -15.87 4.94 -3.45
N PHE A 181 -16.81 5.75 -2.96
CA PHE A 181 -17.95 5.31 -2.17
C PHE A 181 -19.21 5.27 -3.04
N GLY A 182 -19.40 4.20 -3.81
CA GLY A 182 -20.63 4.02 -4.59
C GLY A 182 -21.84 3.58 -3.73
N PRO A 183 -23.05 3.54 -4.31
CA PRO A 183 -24.28 3.17 -3.60
C PRO A 183 -24.21 1.78 -2.94
N ARG A 184 -23.55 0.81 -3.60
CA ARG A 184 -23.28 -0.52 -3.01
C ARG A 184 -22.34 -0.48 -1.80
N SER A 185 -21.39 0.46 -1.78
CA SER A 185 -20.49 0.62 -0.64
C SER A 185 -21.20 1.32 0.50
N GLU A 186 -21.97 2.36 0.21
CA GLU A 186 -22.76 3.09 1.20
C GLU A 186 -23.77 2.16 1.90
N LEU A 187 -24.51 1.34 1.14
CA LEU A 187 -25.46 0.40 1.73
C LEU A 187 -24.78 -0.60 2.68
N ARG A 188 -23.63 -1.16 2.29
CA ARG A 188 -22.84 -2.07 3.14
C ARG A 188 -22.36 -1.39 4.41
N LEU A 189 -21.88 -0.15 4.31
CA LEU A 189 -21.43 0.62 5.46
C LEU A 189 -22.61 1.00 6.38
N LYS A 190 -23.77 1.33 5.82
CA LYS A 190 -25.00 1.58 6.60
C LYS A 190 -25.42 0.36 7.41
N GLN A 191 -25.42 -0.82 6.78
CA GLN A 191 -25.75 -2.09 7.43
C GLN A 191 -24.73 -2.42 8.53
N ALA A 192 -23.44 -2.28 8.25
CA ALA A 192 -22.39 -2.50 9.25
C ALA A 192 -22.49 -1.53 10.44
N ALA A 193 -22.80 -0.26 10.17
CA ALA A 193 -23.03 0.74 11.22
C ALA A 193 -24.23 0.38 12.09
N ALA A 194 -25.36 -0.04 11.48
CA ALA A 194 -26.54 -0.48 12.22
C ALA A 194 -26.27 -1.69 13.13
N GLN A 195 -25.50 -2.67 12.63
CA GLN A 195 -25.10 -3.83 13.43
C GLN A 195 -24.18 -3.44 14.59
N ALA A 196 -23.23 -2.53 14.36
CA ALA A 196 -22.35 -2.03 15.42
C ALA A 196 -23.14 -1.31 16.53
N LEU A 197 -24.20 -0.58 16.18
CA LEU A 197 -25.08 0.08 17.15
C LEU A 197 -25.87 -0.91 18.00
N GLN A 198 -26.37 -1.99 17.40
CA GLN A 198 -27.09 -3.05 18.12
C GLN A 198 -26.19 -3.83 19.09
N GLN A 199 -24.89 -3.92 18.81
CA GLN A 199 -23.91 -4.58 19.68
C GLN A 199 -23.43 -3.67 20.82
N GLN A 200 -23.73 -2.37 20.76
CA GLN A 200 -23.34 -1.36 21.74
C GLN A 200 -24.44 -1.04 22.77
N GLU A 201 -25.54 -1.81 22.82
CA GLU A 201 -26.48 -1.77 23.95
C GLU A 201 -26.06 -2.74 25.05
N PRO A 202 -25.37 -2.29 26.13
CA PRO A 202 -25.35 -3.01 27.38
C PRO A 202 -26.64 -2.73 28.15
N ASP A 203 -27.35 -3.80 28.49
CA ASP A 203 -28.09 -4.01 29.75
C ASP A 203 -28.84 -2.77 30.30
N GLN A 204 -30.11 -2.61 29.92
CA GLN A 204 -31.03 -1.80 30.71
C GLN A 204 -31.26 -2.50 32.06
N PRO A 205 -30.98 -1.88 33.21
CA PRO A 205 -31.44 -2.43 34.47
C PRO A 205 -32.97 -2.36 34.48
N VAL A 206 -33.62 -3.52 34.38
CA VAL A 206 -35.06 -3.63 34.55
C VAL A 206 -35.38 -3.26 35.99
N SER A 207 -35.78 -2.00 36.19
CA SER A 207 -36.35 -1.50 37.43
C SER A 207 -37.68 -2.22 37.67
N LEU A 208 -37.67 -3.26 38.50
CA LEU A 208 -38.86 -3.74 39.20
C LEU A 208 -38.81 -3.24 40.64
N GLY A 209 -39.06 -1.94 40.78
CA GLY A 209 -39.63 -1.38 41.99
C GLY A 209 -41.12 -1.74 42.03
N GLY A 210 -41.52 -2.49 43.05
CA GLY A 210 -42.91 -2.79 43.39
C GLY A 210 -42.92 -3.50 44.74
N ALA A 211 -42.92 -2.73 45.82
CA ALA A 211 -44.10 -2.49 46.65
C ALA A 211 -44.35 -3.66 47.63
N ALA A 212 -43.88 -3.47 48.85
CA ALA A 212 -44.45 -4.10 50.05
C ALA A 212 -45.69 -3.30 50.48
#